data_AF-A0A1V5C763-F1
#
_entry.id   AF-A0A1V5C763-F1
#
_cell.length_a   1.000
_cell.length_b   1.000
_cell.length_c   1.000
_cell.angle_alpha   90.00
_cell.angle_beta   90.00
_cell.angle_gamma   90.00
#
_symmetry.space_group_name_H-M   'P 1'
#
loop_
_entity.id
_entity.type
_entity.pdbx_description
1 polymer ?
#
loop_
_entity_poly.entity_id
_entity_poly.type
_entity_poly.pdbx_seq_one_letter_code
_entity_poly.pdbx_strand_id
1 'polypeptide(L)'
;MKNEKNKDITCLRCGNCCHVDVAAYVTLEDIQRWEKEGRHDIIAHVSDNDVTWSRDRIINRFGSSIKTCLMSCVYLKWYGSSASCEIYETRTKVCRSFVPGSSGLCPQYHRKHR
;
A
#
# COMPACT_ATOMS: atom_id res chain seq x y z
N MET A 1 -10.39 7.68 32.77
CA MET A 1 -9.75 9.02 32.77
C MET A 1 -8.66 9.06 31.71
N LYS A 2 -8.73 10.09 30.85
CA LYS A 2 -7.70 10.65 29.96
C LYS A 2 -7.27 9.81 28.74
N ASN A 3 -7.92 10.14 27.61
CA ASN A 3 -7.40 10.08 26.25
C ASN A 3 -5.95 10.59 26.19
N GLU A 4 -4.99 9.68 26.13
CA GLU A 4 -3.61 10.02 25.80
C GLU A 4 -3.46 10.08 24.29
N LYS A 5 -3.75 11.29 23.79
CA LYS A 5 -3.11 11.96 22.65
C LYS A 5 -2.46 11.01 21.63
N ASN A 6 -3.13 10.86 20.48
CA ASN A 6 -2.42 10.74 19.20
C ASN A 6 -1.38 11.85 19.15
N LYS A 7 -0.16 11.57 19.62
CA LYS A 7 1.00 12.36 19.24
C LYS A 7 1.05 12.23 17.71
N ASP A 8 1.23 13.34 17.00
CA ASP A 8 1.54 13.30 15.57
C ASP A 8 2.86 12.56 15.39
N ILE A 9 2.79 11.24 15.27
CA ILE A 9 3.94 10.39 15.02
C ILE A 9 4.37 10.71 13.59
N THR A 10 5.53 11.33 13.45
CA THR A 10 6.09 11.66 12.14
C THR A 10 6.57 10.39 11.44
N CYS A 11 6.33 10.29 10.13
CA CYS A 11 6.81 9.15 9.35
C CYS A 11 8.34 9.13 9.30
N LEU A 12 8.97 8.03 9.71
CA LEU A 12 10.43 7.83 9.63
C LEU A 12 10.94 7.59 8.21
N ARG A 13 10.05 7.52 7.21
CA ARG A 13 10.42 7.21 5.82
C ARG A 13 11.23 5.91 5.70
N CYS A 14 10.88 4.89 6.50
CA CYS A 14 11.60 3.61 6.54
C CYS A 14 11.22 2.62 5.43
N GLY A 15 10.17 2.89 4.64
CA GLY A 15 9.74 2.00 3.54
C GLY A 15 9.02 0.71 3.97
N ASN A 16 8.95 0.37 5.26
CA ASN A 16 8.32 -0.89 5.72
C ASN A 16 6.84 -1.05 5.34
N CYS A 17 6.11 0.05 5.12
CA CYS A 17 4.72 -0.01 4.64
C CYS A 17 4.61 -0.42 3.16
N CYS A 18 5.71 -0.43 2.41
CA CYS A 18 5.79 -0.79 1.00
C CYS A 18 6.38 -2.20 0.79
N HIS A 19 6.19 -3.11 1.76
CA HIS A 19 6.74 -4.48 1.73
C HIS A 19 6.04 -5.41 0.73
N VAL A 20 4.86 -5.06 0.23
CA VAL A 20 4.21 -5.83 -0.84
C VAL A 20 3.82 -4.91 -1.97
N ASP A 21 3.75 -5.48 -3.17
CA ASP A 21 3.37 -4.72 -4.34
C ASP A 21 1.99 -4.08 -4.21
N VAL A 22 1.85 -2.89 -4.81
CA VAL A 22 0.59 -2.13 -4.80
C VAL A 22 -0.59 -2.94 -5.32
N ALA A 23 -0.36 -3.86 -6.27
CA ALA A 23 -1.36 -4.75 -6.86
C ALA A 23 -2.09 -5.60 -5.81
N ALA A 24 -1.46 -5.87 -4.65
CA ALA A 24 -2.08 -6.64 -3.56
C ALA A 24 -3.19 -5.87 -2.82
N TYR A 25 -3.24 -4.55 -2.95
CA TYR A 25 -4.12 -3.68 -2.16
C TYR A 25 -4.99 -2.74 -2.99
N VAL A 26 -5.00 -2.89 -4.31
CA VAL A 26 -5.85 -2.08 -5.19
C VAL A 26 -7.32 -2.33 -4.85
N THR A 27 -8.19 -1.39 -5.18
CA THR A 27 -9.64 -1.58 -5.14
C THR A 27 -10.24 -1.02 -6.42
N LEU A 28 -11.49 -1.35 -6.74
CA LEU A 28 -12.19 -0.73 -7.87
C LEU A 28 -12.26 0.80 -7.73
N GLU A 29 -12.39 1.31 -6.51
CA GLU A 29 -12.36 2.75 -6.21
C GLU A 29 -11.00 3.37 -6.58
N ASP A 30 -9.90 2.66 -6.33
CA ASP A 30 -8.56 3.12 -6.73
C ASP A 30 -8.38 3.15 -8.24
N ILE A 31 -8.87 2.13 -8.96
CA ILE A 31 -8.81 2.09 -10.44
C ILE A 31 -9.62 3.23 -11.04
N GLN A 32 -10.88 3.40 -10.62
CA GLN A 32 -11.75 4.48 -11.12
C GLN A 32 -11.16 5.86 -10.83
N ARG A 33 -10.48 6.02 -9.68
CA ARG A 33 -9.78 7.27 -9.37
C ARG A 33 -8.59 7.46 -10.32
N TRP A 34 -7.75 6.44 -10.54
CA TRP A 34 -6.62 6.53 -11.45
C TRP A 34 -7.01 6.79 -12.90
N GLU A 35 -8.15 6.25 -13.36
CA GLU A 35 -8.71 6.57 -14.68
C GLU A 35 -9.03 8.07 -14.79
N LYS A 36 -9.70 8.63 -13.77
CA LYS A 36 -10.02 10.07 -13.73
C LYS A 36 -8.78 10.95 -13.62
N GLU A 37 -7.73 10.46 -12.95
CA GLU A 37 -6.44 11.14 -12.83
C GLU A 37 -5.53 10.94 -14.06
N GLY A 38 -5.92 10.12 -15.03
CA GLY A 38 -5.11 9.79 -16.21
C GLY A 38 -3.87 8.94 -15.88
N ARG A 39 -3.84 8.25 -14.74
CA ARG A 39 -2.74 7.40 -14.27
C ARG A 39 -2.80 6.00 -14.87
N HIS A 40 -2.83 5.94 -16.20
CA HIS A 40 -2.85 4.68 -16.95
C HIS A 40 -1.58 3.85 -16.75
N ASP A 41 -0.47 4.47 -16.34
CA ASP A 41 0.78 3.79 -15.96
C ASP A 41 0.58 2.85 -14.77
N ILE A 42 -0.16 3.29 -13.75
CA ILE A 42 -0.47 2.47 -12.57
C ILE A 42 -1.46 1.37 -12.93
N ILE A 43 -2.47 1.71 -13.73
CA ILE A 43 -3.49 0.75 -14.17
C ILE A 43 -2.85 -0.38 -14.97
N ALA A 44 -1.97 -0.05 -15.93
CA ALA A 44 -1.25 -1.03 -16.72
C ALA A 44 -0.42 -1.98 -15.84
N HIS A 45 0.35 -1.46 -14.88
CA HIS A 45 1.11 -2.29 -13.93
C HIS A 45 0.21 -3.26 -13.16
N VAL A 46 -0.95 -2.81 -12.69
CA VAL A 46 -1.89 -3.65 -11.93
C VAL A 46 -2.53 -4.71 -12.83
N SER A 47 -2.88 -4.34 -14.06
CA SER A 47 -3.45 -5.25 -15.07
C SER A 47 -2.45 -6.32 -15.51
N ASP A 48 -1.18 -5.96 -15.70
CA ASP A 48 -0.10 -6.88 -16.09
C ASP A 48 0.21 -7.93 -15.01
N ASN A 49 -0.16 -7.68 -13.75
CA ASN A 49 -0.06 -8.64 -12.66
C ASN A 49 -1.22 -9.67 -12.64
N ASP A 50 -2.04 -9.74 -13.69
CA ASP A 50 -3.16 -10.68 -13.87
C ASP A 50 -4.14 -10.65 -12.67
N VAL A 51 -4.39 -9.50 -12.06
CA VAL A 51 -5.33 -9.39 -10.91
C VAL A 51 -6.76 -9.20 -11.42
N THR A 52 -7.60 -10.25 -11.34
CA THR A 52 -9.02 -10.18 -11.70
C THR A 52 -9.88 -9.97 -10.44
N TRP A 53 -10.81 -9.00 -10.51
CA TRP A 53 -11.68 -8.63 -9.39
C TRP A 53 -13.03 -9.35 -9.51
N SER A 54 -13.35 -10.22 -8.54
CA SER A 54 -14.71 -10.74 -8.34
C SER A 54 -15.28 -10.18 -7.04
N ARG A 55 -16.61 -10.07 -6.98
CA ARG A 55 -17.43 -9.36 -5.99
C ARG A 55 -17.01 -9.58 -4.52
N ASP A 56 -16.38 -10.72 -4.22
CA ASP A 56 -16.01 -11.12 -2.86
C ASP A 56 -14.54 -11.54 -2.66
N ARG A 57 -13.68 -11.56 -3.71
CA ARG A 57 -12.27 -12.02 -3.63
C ARG A 57 -11.37 -11.42 -4.72
N ILE A 58 -10.10 -11.23 -4.39
CA ILE A 58 -9.00 -10.98 -5.35
C ILE A 58 -8.60 -12.33 -5.93
N ILE A 59 -8.83 -12.56 -7.22
CA ILE A 59 -8.47 -13.82 -7.91
C ILE A 59 -7.75 -13.52 -9.22
N ASN A 60 -6.55 -14.06 -9.40
CA ASN A 60 -5.90 -14.06 -10.71
C ASN A 60 -6.62 -15.03 -11.67
N ARG A 61 -6.55 -14.80 -12.99
CA ARG A 61 -7.13 -15.66 -14.05
C ARG A 61 -6.81 -17.16 -13.93
N PHE A 62 -5.83 -17.57 -13.13
CA PHE A 62 -5.42 -18.96 -12.90
C PHE A 62 -5.89 -19.60 -11.57
N GLY A 63 -6.71 -18.92 -10.76
CA GLY A 63 -7.35 -19.53 -9.57
C GLY A 63 -6.42 -19.88 -8.40
N SER A 64 -5.11 -19.67 -8.49
CA SER A 64 -4.17 -19.75 -7.36
C SER A 64 -2.84 -19.04 -7.66
N SER A 65 -2.26 -18.47 -6.60
CA SER A 65 -0.93 -17.83 -6.51
C SER A 65 -0.68 -16.63 -7.45
N ILE A 66 -0.61 -15.44 -6.86
CA ILE A 66 0.04 -14.27 -7.45
C ILE A 66 1.47 -14.69 -7.81
N LYS A 67 1.76 -14.88 -9.11
CA LYS A 67 3.07 -15.36 -9.58
C LYS A 67 4.20 -14.36 -9.33
N THR A 68 3.88 -13.09 -9.07
CA THR A 68 4.84 -11.98 -9.04
C THR A 68 4.49 -10.92 -8.01
N CYS A 69 4.02 -11.30 -6.81
CA CYS A 69 4.04 -10.32 -5.71
C CYS A 69 5.50 -10.09 -5.36
N LEU A 70 6.09 -9.03 -5.91
CA LEU A 70 7.40 -8.57 -5.49
C LEU A 70 7.37 -8.36 -3.97
N MET A 71 8.45 -8.78 -3.31
CA MET A 71 8.64 -8.57 -1.86
C MET A 71 8.87 -7.09 -1.50
N SER A 72 8.71 -6.19 -2.48
CA SER A 72 8.70 -4.75 -2.32
C SER A 72 7.83 -4.12 -3.40
N CYS A 73 7.16 -3.01 -3.05
CA CYS A 73 6.37 -2.24 -3.99
C CYS A 73 7.25 -1.57 -5.05
N VAL A 74 6.86 -1.66 -6.32
CA VAL A 74 7.59 -1.04 -7.44
C VAL A 74 7.74 0.48 -7.32
N TYR A 75 6.83 1.14 -6.62
CA TYR A 75 6.85 2.59 -6.41
C TYR A 75 7.65 3.03 -5.17
N LEU A 76 8.34 2.10 -4.49
CA LEU A 76 9.24 2.42 -3.40
C LEU A 76 10.60 2.87 -3.95
N LYS A 77 11.03 4.09 -3.62
CA LYS A 77 12.37 4.59 -3.92
C LYS A 77 13.18 4.83 -2.66
N TRP A 78 14.46 4.49 -2.72
CA TRP A 78 15.41 4.68 -1.65
C TRP A 78 16.37 5.83 -1.96
N TYR A 79 16.61 6.66 -0.94
CA TYR A 79 17.51 7.80 -0.91
C TYR A 79 18.45 7.61 0.29
N GLY A 80 19.43 6.72 0.14
CA GLY A 80 20.26 6.28 1.25
C GLY A 80 19.43 5.55 2.30
N SER A 81 19.36 6.10 3.52
CA SER A 81 18.62 5.52 4.64
C SER A 81 17.13 5.87 4.68
N SER A 82 16.68 6.78 3.81
CA SER A 82 15.28 7.21 3.72
C SER A 82 14.62 6.68 2.47
N ALA A 83 13.32 6.44 2.52
CA ALA A 83 12.51 5.97 1.41
C ALA A 83 11.32 6.89 1.13
N SER A 84 10.88 6.95 -0.12
CA SER A 84 9.66 7.63 -0.53
C SER A 84 8.81 6.75 -1.44
N CYS A 85 7.51 7.00 -1.45
CA CYS A 85 6.59 6.38 -2.39
C CYS A 85 6.38 7.35 -3.55
N GLU A 86 6.69 6.94 -4.78
CA GLU A 86 6.56 7.79 -5.97
C GLU A 86 5.11 8.16 -6.29
N ILE A 87 4.16 7.34 -5.85
CA ILE A 87 2.72 7.57 -6.03
C ILE A 87 2.05 8.08 -4.76
N TYR A 88 2.79 8.70 -3.82
CA TYR A 88 2.28 9.04 -2.48
C TYR A 88 0.90 9.73 -2.47
N GLU A 89 0.68 10.70 -3.35
CA GLU A 89 -0.60 11.44 -3.40
C GLU A 89 -1.76 10.58 -3.92
N THR A 90 -1.47 9.65 -4.83
CA THR A 90 -2.49 8.77 -5.46
C THR A 90 -2.42 7.31 -4.99
N ARG A 91 -1.81 7.07 -3.83
CA ARG A 91 -1.75 5.74 -3.21
C ARG A 91 -3.14 5.11 -3.08
N THR A 92 -3.18 3.78 -3.11
CA THR A 92 -4.38 2.99 -2.84
C THR A 92 -5.01 3.38 -1.51
N LYS A 93 -6.30 3.10 -1.34
CA LYS A 93 -7.03 3.37 -0.10
C LYS A 93 -6.37 2.74 1.13
N VAL A 94 -5.86 1.51 1.01
CA VAL A 94 -5.15 0.81 2.07
C VAL A 94 -3.86 1.55 2.44
N CYS A 95 -3.04 1.91 1.44
CA CYS A 95 -1.79 2.63 1.66
C CYS A 95 -2.00 4.06 2.18
N ARG A 96 -3.11 4.71 1.81
CA ARG A 96 -3.49 6.05 2.29
C ARG A 96 -3.98 6.04 3.74
N SER A 97 -4.69 4.97 4.12
CA SER A 97 -5.16 4.77 5.50
C SER A 97 -4.04 4.40 6.48
N PHE A 98 -2.86 4.03 5.97
CA PHE A 98 -1.70 3.76 6.80
C PHE A 98 -1.11 5.07 7.35
N VAL A 99 -1.13 5.21 8.67
CA VAL A 99 -0.50 6.32 9.41
C VAL A 99 0.63 5.78 10.30
N PRO A 100 1.69 6.57 10.59
CA PRO A 100 2.79 6.10 11.42
C PRO A 100 2.33 5.57 12.78
N GLY A 101 2.80 4.38 13.16
CA GLY A 101 2.43 3.73 14.41
C GLY A 101 1.05 3.06 14.41
N SER A 102 0.36 2.92 13.27
CA SER A 102 -0.96 2.28 13.23
C SER A 102 -0.94 0.76 13.13
N SER A 103 0.16 0.16 12.67
CA SER A 103 0.24 -1.29 12.48
C SER A 103 1.65 -1.83 12.74
N GLY A 104 1.75 -3.15 12.98
CA GLY A 104 3.02 -3.83 13.22
C GLY A 104 4.04 -3.77 12.09
N LEU A 105 3.69 -3.26 10.90
CA LEU A 105 4.64 -2.94 9.85
C LEU A 105 5.48 -1.70 10.20
N CYS A 106 4.92 -0.78 10.99
CA CYS A 106 5.62 0.43 11.40
C CYS A 106 6.57 0.12 12.57
N PRO A 107 7.85 0.50 12.49
CA PRO A 107 8.78 0.34 13.63
C PRO A 107 8.39 1.21 14.84
N GLN A 108 7.54 2.23 14.64
CA GLN A 108 6.99 3.08 15.71
C GLN A 108 5.71 2.49 16.33
N TYR A 109 5.32 1.27 15.96
CA TYR A 109 4.14 0.61 16.53
C TYR A 109 4.47 0.05 17.91
N HIS A 110 3.82 0.61 18.92
CA HIS A 110 3.88 0.10 20.28
C HIS A 110 2.68 -0.82 20.53
N ARG A 111 2.91 -2.14 20.54
CA ARG A 111 1.91 -3.09 21.07
C ARG A 111 1.72 -2.79 22.55
N LYS A 112 0.53 -2.31 22.93
CA LYS A 112 0.12 -2.35 24.33
C LYS A 112 -0.01 -3.82 24.69
N HIS A 113 0.99 -4.35 25.40
CA HIS A 113 0.88 -5.65 26.04
C HIS A 113 -0.34 -5.59 26.97
N ARG A 114 -1.32 -6.45 26.72
CA ARG A 114 -2.51 -6.66 27.55
C ARG A 114 -2.33 -7.97 28.30
#